data_AF-A0A952XHD1-F1
#
_entry.id   AF-A0A952XHD1-F1
#
_cell.length_a   1.000
_cell.length_b   1.000
_cell.length_c   1.000
_cell.angle_alpha   90.00
_cell.angle_beta   90.00
_cell.angle_gamma   90.00
#
_symmetry.space_group_name_H-M   'P 1'
#
loop_
_entity.id
_entity.type
_entity.pdbx_description
1 polymer ?
#
loop_
_entity_poly.entity_id
_entity_poly.type
_entity_poly.pdbx_seq_one_letter_code
_entity_poly.pdbx_strand_id
1 'polypeptide(L)'
;MAMSISVEAEGLLRELGVETAPAGLMAISPITGEAIGAVAETPLAFAADCIAEVRRAFLQWRTTPAPQRGELVRLFGEELRANKNALGRLVSIEVGKIASEGLGEVQEMIDICDFAVGLSRQLYGLTIATERPDHRMMETWHPLGVVGVISAFNFPVAVWAWNAALAFVCGNAVVWKPSEKAPLCAAATQALFARALARYRAAGYAAPDALSVVLQGGRPLGEALADHADIALVSATGSTAMGRAVGPRVARRFGRV
;
A
#
# COMPACT_ATOMS: atom_id res chain seq x y z
N MET A 1 12.69 35.89 3.70
CA MET A 1 12.43 35.17 2.43
C MET A 1 11.60 33.96 2.77
N ALA A 2 10.56 33.66 1.99
CA ALA A 2 9.84 32.40 2.16
C ALA A 2 10.81 31.23 1.91
N MET A 3 10.72 30.19 2.73
CA MET A 3 11.53 28.97 2.54
C MET A 3 11.14 28.33 1.20
N SER A 4 12.12 27.88 0.41
CA SER A 4 11.84 27.19 -0.86
C SER A 4 11.11 25.87 -0.58
N ILE A 5 10.22 25.49 -1.51
CA ILE A 5 9.41 24.28 -1.37
C ILE A 5 10.28 23.01 -1.38
N SER A 6 11.43 23.05 -2.06
CA SER A 6 12.42 21.96 -2.01
C SER A 6 12.99 21.77 -0.60
N VAL A 7 13.38 22.85 0.08
CA VAL A 7 13.89 22.81 1.46
C VAL A 7 12.80 22.33 2.43
N GLU A 8 11.55 22.76 2.21
CA GLU A 8 10.40 22.27 2.98
C GLU A 8 10.19 20.77 2.79
N ALA A 9 10.19 20.30 1.53
CA ALA A 9 10.06 18.88 1.20
C ALA A 9 11.18 18.04 1.82
N GLU A 10 12.43 18.48 1.76
CA GLU A 10 13.56 17.80 2.41
C GLU A 10 13.37 17.66 3.93
N GLY A 11 12.86 18.71 4.59
CA GLY A 11 12.54 18.67 6.01
C GLY A 11 11.45 17.64 6.33
N LEU A 12 10.38 17.63 5.55
CA LEU A 12 9.28 16.67 5.69
C LEU A 12 9.72 15.23 5.45
N LEU A 13 10.53 14.98 4.42
CA LEU A 13 11.06 13.65 4.12
C LEU A 13 11.92 13.13 5.27
N ARG A 14 12.77 13.98 5.87
CA ARG A 14 13.56 13.63 7.04
C ARG A 14 12.69 13.30 8.25
N GLU A 15 11.66 14.11 8.52
CA GLU A 15 10.70 13.86 9.61
C GLU A 15 9.97 12.52 9.42
N LEU A 16 9.57 12.22 8.17
CA LEU A 16 8.88 10.99 7.79
C LEU A 16 9.83 9.78 7.69
N GLY A 17 11.14 9.98 7.80
CA GLY A 17 12.15 8.92 7.77
C GLY A 17 12.45 8.39 6.36
N VAL A 18 12.33 9.25 5.36
CA VAL A 18 12.65 8.94 3.96
C VAL A 18 14.04 9.48 3.64
N GLU A 19 14.91 8.58 3.17
CA GLU A 19 16.18 8.95 2.54
C GLU A 19 15.95 9.13 1.04
N THR A 20 16.34 10.28 0.50
CA THR A 20 16.30 10.53 -0.94
C THR A 20 17.43 9.82 -1.64
N ALA A 21 17.17 9.32 -2.85
CA ALA A 21 18.19 8.74 -3.69
C ALA A 21 19.01 9.86 -4.37
N PRO A 22 20.33 9.64 -4.59
CA PRO A 22 21.16 10.60 -5.33
C PRO A 22 20.78 10.70 -6.82
N ALA A 23 20.14 9.67 -7.36
CA ALA A 23 19.62 9.59 -8.72
C ALA A 23 18.43 8.62 -8.78
N GLY A 24 17.61 8.74 -9.82
CA GLY A 24 16.45 7.88 -10.06
C GLY A 24 15.24 8.68 -10.50
N LEU A 25 14.07 8.26 -10.05
CA LEU A 25 12.81 8.91 -10.37
C LEU A 25 12.69 10.22 -9.58
N MET A 26 12.86 11.33 -10.29
CA MET A 26 12.82 12.68 -9.74
C MET A 26 11.37 13.15 -9.55
N ALA A 27 11.04 13.61 -8.35
CA ALA A 27 9.79 14.31 -8.07
C ALA A 27 9.98 15.81 -8.31
N ILE A 28 9.05 16.38 -9.08
CA ILE A 28 9.01 17.81 -9.42
C ILE A 28 7.70 18.36 -8.90
N SER A 29 7.77 19.40 -8.05
CA SER A 29 6.55 20.02 -7.53
C SER A 29 5.80 20.74 -8.65
N PRO A 30 4.51 20.46 -8.87
CA PRO A 30 3.70 21.21 -9.83
C PRO A 30 3.38 22.64 -9.35
N ILE A 31 3.68 22.97 -8.09
CA ILE A 31 3.43 24.31 -7.53
C ILE A 31 4.46 25.32 -8.04
N THR A 32 5.74 24.93 -8.10
CA THR A 32 6.86 25.82 -8.43
C THR A 32 7.73 25.33 -9.59
N GLY A 33 7.62 24.06 -9.97
CA GLY A 33 8.53 23.41 -10.92
C GLY A 33 9.88 23.01 -10.32
N GLU A 34 10.08 23.18 -9.02
CA GLU A 34 11.31 22.78 -8.33
C GLU A 34 11.39 21.25 -8.17
N ALA A 35 12.60 20.70 -8.30
CA ALA A 35 12.89 19.34 -7.89
C ALA A 35 12.86 19.26 -6.36
N ILE A 36 12.12 18.29 -5.81
CA ILE A 36 11.87 18.16 -4.36
C ILE A 36 12.47 16.88 -3.75
N GLY A 37 13.09 16.03 -4.58
CA GLY A 37 13.73 14.79 -4.16
C GLY A 37 13.63 13.70 -5.23
N ALA A 38 14.40 12.63 -5.07
CA ALA A 38 14.34 11.47 -5.95
C ALA A 38 14.23 10.17 -5.13
N VAL A 39 13.67 9.14 -5.75
CA VAL A 39 13.70 7.76 -5.24
C VAL A 39 14.41 6.86 -6.24
N ALA A 40 15.04 5.79 -5.74
CA ALA A 40 15.59 4.77 -6.61
C ALA A 40 14.45 4.07 -7.36
N GLU A 41 14.58 3.94 -8.68
CA GLU A 41 13.66 3.10 -9.47
C GLU A 41 13.97 1.62 -9.23
N THR A 42 12.93 0.81 -9.19
CA THR A 42 13.03 -0.64 -9.19
C THR A 42 13.31 -1.12 -10.61
N PRO A 43 14.49 -1.69 -10.90
CA PRO A 43 14.74 -2.25 -12.23
C PRO A 43 13.77 -3.40 -12.50
N LEU A 44 13.22 -3.44 -13.71
CA LEU A 44 12.22 -4.44 -14.11
C LEU A 44 12.68 -5.88 -13.85
N ALA A 45 13.97 -6.16 -14.01
CA ALA A 45 14.57 -7.47 -13.78
C ALA A 45 14.39 -7.98 -12.34
N PHE A 46 14.25 -7.09 -11.35
CA PHE A 46 14.05 -7.45 -9.94
C PHE A 46 12.58 -7.58 -9.54
N ALA A 47 11.63 -7.24 -10.42
CA ALA A 47 10.20 -7.25 -10.07
C ALA A 47 9.74 -8.65 -9.62
N ALA A 48 10.19 -9.71 -10.30
CA ALA A 48 9.86 -11.10 -9.95
C ALA A 48 10.41 -11.50 -8.57
N ASP A 49 11.65 -11.09 -8.26
CA ASP A 49 12.28 -11.39 -6.97
C ASP A 49 11.54 -10.69 -5.82
N CYS A 50 11.18 -9.42 -5.99
CA CYS A 50 10.37 -8.68 -5.03
C CYS A 50 9.00 -9.36 -4.82
N ILE A 51 8.32 -9.81 -5.88
CA ILE A 51 7.05 -10.51 -5.77
C ILE A 51 7.22 -11.85 -5.03
N ALA A 52 8.31 -12.58 -5.29
CA ALA A 52 8.63 -13.82 -4.60
C ALA A 52 8.89 -13.60 -3.09
N GLU A 53 9.51 -12.49 -2.70
CA GLU A 53 9.67 -12.08 -1.30
C GLU A 53 8.33 -11.81 -0.63
N VAL A 54 7.45 -11.04 -1.28
CA VAL A 54 6.11 -10.76 -0.75
C VAL A 54 5.27 -12.03 -0.68
N ARG A 55 5.43 -12.97 -1.61
CA ARG A 55 4.80 -14.30 -1.52
C ARG A 55 5.26 -15.08 -0.28
N ARG A 56 6.57 -15.07 0.02
CA ARG A 56 7.10 -15.71 1.24
C ARG A 56 6.53 -15.05 2.50
N ALA A 57 6.42 -13.73 2.50
CA ALA A 57 5.78 -12.99 3.59
C ALA A 57 4.30 -13.39 3.75
N PHE A 58 3.54 -13.45 2.65
CA PHE A 58 2.14 -13.91 2.66
C PHE A 58 1.97 -15.28 3.32
N LEU A 59 2.83 -16.25 2.98
CA LEU A 59 2.74 -17.61 3.53
C LEU A 59 2.88 -17.65 5.07
N GLN A 60 3.64 -16.71 5.64
CA GLN A 60 3.74 -16.53 7.09
C GLN A 60 2.52 -15.75 7.63
N TRP A 61 2.22 -14.61 7.01
CA TRP A 61 1.19 -13.68 7.49
C TRP A 61 -0.22 -14.27 7.52
N ARG A 62 -0.55 -15.15 6.57
CA ARG A 62 -1.86 -15.80 6.51
C ARG A 62 -2.19 -16.65 7.74
N THR A 63 -1.17 -17.02 8.52
CA THR A 63 -1.33 -17.82 9.76
C THR A 63 -1.55 -16.97 11.01
N THR A 64 -1.27 -15.66 10.94
CA THR A 64 -1.51 -14.72 12.04
C THR A 64 -3.01 -14.55 12.27
N PRO A 65 -3.54 -14.66 13.50
CA PRO A 65 -4.96 -14.45 13.79
C PRO A 65 -5.46 -13.10 13.32
N ALA A 66 -6.67 -13.05 12.73
CA ALA A 66 -7.21 -11.81 12.16
C ALA A 66 -7.19 -10.61 13.12
N PRO A 67 -7.58 -10.73 14.41
CA PRO A 67 -7.50 -9.61 15.34
C PRO A 67 -6.06 -9.10 15.59
N GLN A 68 -5.05 -9.96 15.53
CA GLN A 68 -3.64 -9.54 15.64
C GLN A 68 -3.18 -8.84 14.36
N ARG A 69 -3.66 -9.26 13.18
CA ARG A 69 -3.45 -8.50 11.94
C ARG A 69 -4.08 -7.10 12.02
N GLY A 70 -5.24 -6.99 12.66
CA GLY A 70 -5.88 -5.72 13.01
C GLY A 70 -5.00 -4.83 13.89
N GLU A 71 -4.26 -5.39 14.85
CA GLU A 71 -3.38 -4.62 15.73
C GLU A 71 -2.23 -3.93 14.95
N LEU A 72 -1.63 -4.58 13.96
CA LEU A 72 -0.66 -3.93 13.08
C LEU A 72 -1.28 -2.73 12.33
N VAL A 73 -2.49 -2.89 11.81
CA VAL A 73 -3.21 -1.80 11.11
C VAL A 73 -3.59 -0.67 12.07
N ARG A 74 -3.93 -0.98 13.33
CA ARG A 74 -4.16 0.00 14.38
C ARG A 74 -2.91 0.86 14.64
N LEU A 75 -1.76 0.21 14.80
CA LEU A 75 -0.47 0.90 15.00
C LEU A 75 -0.10 1.76 13.78
N PHE A 76 -0.40 1.30 12.57
CA PHE A 76 -0.23 2.11 11.37
C PHE A 76 -1.13 3.35 11.37
N GLY A 77 -2.39 3.21 11.76
CA GLY A 77 -3.30 4.35 11.96
C GLY A 77 -2.77 5.37 12.99
N GLU A 78 -2.08 4.92 14.04
CA GLU A 78 -1.43 5.81 15.00
C GLU A 78 -0.22 6.55 14.40
N GLU A 79 0.64 5.87 13.65
CA GLU A 79 1.74 6.51 12.93
C GLU A 79 1.22 7.59 11.97
N LEU A 80 0.12 7.30 11.26
CA LEU A 80 -0.54 8.26 10.38
C LEU A 80 -1.08 9.47 11.14
N ARG A 81 -1.74 9.28 12.30
CA ARG A 81 -2.23 10.40 13.13
C ARG A 81 -1.09 11.29 13.60
N ALA A 82 -0.01 10.68 14.09
CA ALA A 82 1.15 11.41 14.58
C ALA A 82 1.82 12.24 13.47
N ASN A 83 1.80 11.75 12.23
CA ASN A 83 2.49 12.36 11.09
C ASN A 83 1.52 12.99 10.06
N LYS A 84 0.25 13.22 10.44
CA LYS A 84 -0.80 13.68 9.51
C LYS A 84 -0.43 14.98 8.83
N ASN A 85 0.10 15.93 9.60
CA ASN A 85 0.48 17.24 9.08
C ASN A 85 1.64 17.13 8.09
N ALA A 86 2.68 16.35 8.43
CA ALA A 86 3.86 16.19 7.58
C ALA A 86 3.52 15.47 6.27
N LEU A 87 2.84 14.31 6.35
CA LEU A 87 2.45 13.55 5.15
C LEU A 87 1.44 14.33 4.30
N GLY A 88 0.45 14.98 4.91
CA GLY A 88 -0.54 15.77 4.18
C GLY A 88 0.09 16.96 3.47
N ARG A 89 1.09 17.61 4.08
CA ARG A 89 1.85 18.68 3.44
C ARG A 89 2.71 18.16 2.29
N LEU A 90 3.36 17.01 2.46
CA LEU A 90 4.13 16.37 1.38
C LEU A 90 3.24 16.05 0.16
N VAL A 91 2.03 15.52 0.39
CA VAL A 91 1.04 15.29 -0.66
C VAL A 91 0.74 16.59 -1.42
N SER A 92 0.48 17.69 -0.71
CA SER A 92 0.26 18.99 -1.37
C SER A 92 1.45 19.44 -2.20
N ILE A 93 2.67 19.30 -1.68
CA ILE A 93 3.89 19.73 -2.37
C ILE A 93 4.13 18.90 -3.64
N GLU A 94 3.98 17.58 -3.57
CA GLU A 94 4.33 16.67 -4.67
C GLU A 94 3.24 16.60 -5.75
N VAL A 95 1.96 16.59 -5.38
CA VAL A 95 0.87 16.44 -6.36
C VAL A 95 0.03 17.69 -6.59
N GLY A 96 0.33 18.79 -5.87
CA GLY A 96 -0.24 20.11 -6.13
C GLY A 96 -1.64 20.36 -5.58
N LYS A 97 -2.19 19.44 -4.78
CA LYS A 97 -3.50 19.65 -4.14
C LYS A 97 -3.39 20.63 -2.97
N ILE A 98 -4.48 21.35 -2.68
CA ILE A 98 -4.52 22.30 -1.57
C ILE A 98 -4.26 21.59 -0.22
N ALA A 99 -3.69 22.32 0.75
CA ALA A 99 -3.26 21.76 2.03
C ALA A 99 -4.37 21.01 2.78
N SER A 100 -5.59 21.55 2.76
CA SER A 100 -6.75 20.91 3.39
C SER A 100 -7.10 19.56 2.75
N GLU A 101 -6.94 19.41 1.43
CA GLU A 101 -7.15 18.14 0.74
C GLU A 101 -6.03 17.14 1.00
N GLY A 102 -4.77 17.60 1.12
CA GLY A 102 -3.66 16.74 1.54
C GLY A 102 -3.88 16.18 2.95
N LEU A 103 -4.30 17.03 3.89
CA LEU A 103 -4.67 16.61 5.25
C LEU A 103 -5.91 15.70 5.27
N GLY A 104 -6.89 15.98 4.41
CA GLY A 104 -8.10 15.17 4.24
C GLY A 104 -7.77 13.77 3.74
N GLU A 105 -6.88 13.65 2.75
CA GLU A 105 -6.45 12.35 2.23
C GLU A 105 -5.77 11.49 3.31
N VAL A 106 -4.89 12.07 4.13
CA VAL A 106 -4.28 11.33 5.24
C VAL A 106 -5.31 10.98 6.33
N GLN A 107 -6.35 11.81 6.50
CA GLN A 107 -7.47 11.45 7.37
C GLN A 107 -8.21 10.21 6.85
N GLU A 108 -8.45 10.11 5.55
CA GLU A 108 -9.09 8.93 4.95
C GLU A 108 -8.25 7.65 5.17
N MET A 109 -6.91 7.77 5.19
CA MET A 109 -6.02 6.65 5.55
C MET A 109 -6.19 6.23 7.01
N ILE A 110 -6.35 7.19 7.93
CA ILE A 110 -6.58 6.92 9.36
C ILE A 110 -7.93 6.24 9.55
N ASP A 111 -8.98 6.76 8.92
CA ASP A 111 -10.35 6.27 9.09
C ASP A 111 -10.51 4.85 8.57
N ILE A 112 -9.84 4.49 7.46
CA ILE A 112 -9.86 3.10 6.97
C ILE A 112 -9.08 2.15 7.87
N CYS A 113 -8.01 2.62 8.54
CA CYS A 113 -7.32 1.81 9.54
C CYS A 113 -8.24 1.49 10.72
N ASP A 114 -8.95 2.49 11.24
CA ASP A 114 -9.91 2.32 12.33
C ASP A 114 -11.03 1.33 11.96
N PHE A 115 -11.59 1.48 10.75
CA PHE A 115 -12.59 0.55 10.22
C PHE A 115 -12.02 -0.88 10.12
N ALA A 116 -10.82 -1.03 9.56
CA ALA A 116 -10.18 -2.33 9.37
C ALA A 116 -9.89 -3.06 10.69
N VAL A 117 -9.60 -2.33 11.78
CA VAL A 117 -9.46 -2.92 13.13
C VAL A 117 -10.75 -3.61 13.57
N GLY A 118 -11.90 -2.94 13.42
CA GLY A 118 -13.21 -3.55 13.68
C GLY A 118 -13.48 -4.75 12.77
N LEU A 119 -13.24 -4.58 11.47
CA LEU A 119 -13.43 -5.61 10.45
C LEU A 119 -12.61 -6.88 10.73
N SER A 120 -11.41 -6.74 11.30
CA SER A 120 -10.53 -7.88 11.64
C SER A 120 -11.17 -8.89 12.61
N ARG A 121 -12.21 -8.46 13.35
CA ARG A 121 -13.01 -9.30 14.25
C ARG A 121 -14.29 -9.82 13.61
N GLN A 122 -14.62 -9.36 12.40
CA GLN A 122 -15.88 -9.60 11.71
C GLN A 122 -15.73 -10.43 10.42
N LEU A 123 -14.59 -11.09 10.22
CA LEU A 123 -14.36 -12.03 9.11
C LEU A 123 -15.08 -13.37 9.36
N TYR A 124 -16.39 -13.32 9.56
CA TYR A 124 -17.23 -14.46 9.89
C TYR A 124 -17.57 -15.30 8.66
N GLY A 125 -17.66 -16.62 8.85
CA GLY A 125 -18.28 -17.54 7.90
C GLY A 125 -19.72 -17.88 8.27
N LEU A 126 -20.41 -18.59 7.38
CA LEU A 126 -21.78 -19.06 7.62
C LEU A 126 -21.79 -20.52 8.07
N THR A 127 -22.74 -20.90 8.93
CA THR A 127 -23.10 -22.30 9.16
C THR A 127 -24.46 -22.54 8.51
N ILE A 128 -24.55 -23.55 7.64
CA ILE A 128 -25.70 -23.78 6.77
C ILE A 128 -26.25 -25.18 7.03
N ALA A 129 -27.58 -25.32 7.06
CA ALA A 129 -28.23 -26.61 7.17
C ALA A 129 -27.91 -27.47 5.93
N THR A 130 -27.57 -28.73 6.16
CA THR A 130 -27.34 -29.70 5.08
C THR A 130 -28.57 -30.57 4.87
N GLU A 131 -28.81 -31.00 3.64
CA GLU A 131 -29.84 -31.98 3.31
C GLU A 131 -29.46 -33.42 3.69
N ARG A 132 -28.19 -33.68 4.01
CA ARG A 132 -27.66 -35.03 4.29
C ARG A 132 -27.57 -35.27 5.80
N PRO A 133 -28.05 -36.42 6.31
CA PRO A 133 -27.86 -36.79 7.72
C PRO A 133 -26.37 -36.80 8.13
N ASP A 134 -26.10 -36.46 9.39
CA ASP A 134 -24.77 -36.51 10.02
C ASP A 134 -23.66 -35.69 9.32
N HIS A 135 -24.04 -34.66 8.56
CA HIS A 135 -23.10 -33.74 7.92
C HIS A 135 -23.19 -32.33 8.52
N ARG A 136 -22.07 -31.59 8.47
CA ARG A 136 -22.03 -30.15 8.79
C ARG A 136 -21.55 -29.39 7.56
N MET A 137 -22.28 -28.35 7.19
CA MET A 137 -21.90 -27.45 6.10
C MET A 137 -21.56 -26.07 6.67
N MET A 138 -20.42 -25.55 6.29
CA MET A 138 -20.00 -24.20 6.67
C MET A 138 -19.24 -23.53 5.53
N GLU A 139 -19.30 -22.20 5.51
CA GLU A 139 -18.50 -21.34 4.66
C GLU A 139 -17.34 -20.79 5.48
N THR A 140 -16.16 -20.65 4.87
CA THR A 140 -14.98 -20.08 5.52
C THR A 140 -14.22 -19.23 4.51
N TRP A 141 -13.81 -18.04 4.96
CA TRP A 141 -13.00 -17.13 4.17
C TRP A 141 -11.53 -17.44 4.35
N HIS A 142 -10.80 -17.53 3.24
CA HIS A 142 -9.36 -17.69 3.22
C HIS A 142 -8.71 -16.48 2.54
N PRO A 143 -7.53 -16.04 3.00
CA PRO A 143 -6.75 -15.02 2.30
C PRO A 143 -6.49 -15.43 0.84
N LEU A 144 -6.54 -14.46 -0.08
CA LEU A 144 -6.34 -14.70 -1.51
C LEU A 144 -4.87 -14.99 -1.84
N GLY A 145 -3.94 -14.24 -1.27
CA GLY A 145 -2.52 -14.32 -1.66
C GLY A 145 -1.80 -12.98 -1.56
N VAL A 146 -0.96 -12.72 -2.56
CA VAL A 146 -0.37 -11.40 -2.78
C VAL A 146 -1.37 -10.52 -3.51
N VAL A 147 -1.60 -9.32 -3.00
CA VAL A 147 -2.42 -8.26 -3.63
C VAL A 147 -1.48 -7.25 -4.28
N GLY A 148 -1.59 -7.10 -5.60
CA GLY A 148 -0.91 -6.05 -6.35
C GLY A 148 -1.75 -4.78 -6.35
N VAL A 149 -1.20 -3.66 -5.88
CA VAL A 149 -1.86 -2.35 -5.91
C VAL A 149 -1.17 -1.47 -6.95
N ILE A 150 -1.91 -0.98 -7.94
CA ILE A 150 -1.44 0.01 -8.92
C ILE A 150 -2.25 1.29 -8.69
N SER A 151 -1.62 2.33 -8.14
CA SER A 151 -2.30 3.58 -7.78
C SER A 151 -1.98 4.73 -8.73
N ALA A 152 -2.92 5.66 -8.86
CA ALA A 152 -2.76 6.90 -9.61
C ALA A 152 -2.19 8.03 -8.74
N PHE A 153 -1.81 9.15 -9.36
CA PHE A 153 -1.17 10.29 -8.70
C PHE A 153 -2.14 11.20 -7.94
N ASN A 154 -3.44 11.15 -8.22
CA ASN A 154 -4.41 12.11 -7.70
C ASN A 154 -4.77 11.85 -6.22
N PHE A 155 -4.69 10.59 -5.77
CA PHE A 155 -4.76 10.18 -4.36
C PHE A 155 -3.58 9.25 -4.08
N PRO A 156 -2.36 9.81 -3.99
CA PRO A 156 -1.13 9.04 -4.02
C PRO A 156 -0.94 8.15 -2.78
N VAL A 157 -1.64 8.42 -1.67
CA VAL A 157 -1.48 7.66 -0.42
C VAL A 157 -2.77 6.95 0.02
N ALA A 158 -3.95 7.55 -0.21
CA ALA A 158 -5.22 6.97 0.25
C ALA A 158 -5.61 5.70 -0.52
N VAL A 159 -5.44 5.66 -1.85
CA VAL A 159 -5.75 4.47 -2.66
C VAL A 159 -4.98 3.25 -2.17
N TRP A 160 -3.70 3.43 -1.82
CA TRP A 160 -2.93 2.34 -1.24
C TRP A 160 -3.44 1.98 0.15
N ALA A 161 -3.67 2.95 1.04
CA ALA A 161 -4.12 2.67 2.41
C ALA A 161 -5.45 1.91 2.43
N TRP A 162 -6.42 2.27 1.58
CA TRP A 162 -7.69 1.56 1.49
C TRP A 162 -7.53 0.10 1.12
N ASN A 163 -6.67 -0.18 0.14
CA ASN A 163 -6.39 -1.54 -0.29
C ASN A 163 -5.54 -2.31 0.72
N ALA A 164 -4.49 -1.69 1.24
CA ALA A 164 -3.50 -2.31 2.11
C ALA A 164 -4.09 -2.65 3.48
N ALA A 165 -4.82 -1.74 4.12
CA ALA A 165 -5.45 -1.99 5.42
C ALA A 165 -6.39 -3.20 5.34
N LEU A 166 -7.25 -3.27 4.32
CA LEU A 166 -8.15 -4.40 4.09
C LEU A 166 -7.40 -5.68 3.72
N ALA A 167 -6.39 -5.59 2.85
CA ALA A 167 -5.56 -6.73 2.46
C ALA A 167 -4.88 -7.36 3.68
N PHE A 168 -4.25 -6.55 4.55
CA PHE A 168 -3.54 -7.02 5.73
C PHE A 168 -4.48 -7.68 6.74
N VAL A 169 -5.62 -7.06 7.07
CA VAL A 169 -6.58 -7.68 8.02
C VAL A 169 -7.21 -8.95 7.45
N CYS A 170 -7.36 -9.06 6.13
CA CYS A 170 -7.77 -10.28 5.44
C CYS A 170 -6.63 -11.30 5.24
N GLY A 171 -5.43 -11.06 5.75
CA GLY A 171 -4.31 -12.02 5.76
C GLY A 171 -3.49 -12.08 4.47
N ASN A 172 -3.59 -11.05 3.62
CA ASN A 172 -2.83 -10.92 2.38
C ASN A 172 -1.57 -10.08 2.58
N ALA A 173 -0.59 -10.24 1.71
CA ALA A 173 0.57 -9.34 1.60
C ALA A 173 0.44 -8.46 0.36
N VAL A 174 1.15 -7.33 0.32
CA VAL A 174 0.93 -6.28 -0.70
C VAL A 174 2.20 -5.97 -1.48
N VAL A 175 2.10 -5.93 -2.81
CA VAL A 175 3.10 -5.29 -3.68
C VAL A 175 2.47 -4.04 -4.27
N TRP A 176 3.10 -2.88 -4.12
CA TRP A 176 2.57 -1.59 -4.53
C TRP A 176 3.41 -0.96 -5.64
N LYS A 177 2.80 -0.62 -6.77
CA LYS A 177 3.38 0.21 -7.83
C LYS A 177 2.67 1.58 -7.84
N PRO A 178 3.20 2.59 -7.12
CA PRO A 178 2.63 3.94 -7.08
C PRO A 178 2.82 4.66 -8.40
N SER A 179 2.04 5.70 -8.67
CA SER A 179 2.30 6.56 -9.83
C SER A 179 3.70 7.17 -9.74
N GLU A 180 4.42 7.14 -10.85
CA GLU A 180 5.73 7.76 -11.00
C GLU A 180 5.73 9.29 -10.85
N LYS A 181 4.54 9.90 -10.72
CA LYS A 181 4.35 11.32 -10.43
C LYS A 181 4.25 11.64 -8.94
N ALA A 182 4.16 10.62 -8.08
CA ALA A 182 4.10 10.80 -6.63
C ALA A 182 5.01 9.81 -5.86
N PRO A 183 6.28 9.63 -6.27
CA PRO A 183 7.17 8.64 -5.66
C PRO A 183 7.50 8.91 -4.19
N LEU A 184 7.61 10.18 -3.77
CA LEU A 184 8.00 10.56 -2.41
C LEU A 184 6.88 10.30 -1.41
N CYS A 185 5.62 10.57 -1.78
CA CYS A 185 4.44 10.19 -1.01
C CYS A 185 4.41 8.69 -0.74
N ALA A 186 4.75 7.88 -1.75
CA ALA A 186 4.81 6.43 -1.59
C ALA A 186 5.94 5.99 -0.66
N ALA A 187 7.14 6.58 -0.80
CA ALA A 187 8.26 6.31 0.09
C ALA A 187 7.94 6.70 1.55
N ALA A 188 7.35 7.87 1.77
CA ALA A 188 6.94 8.35 3.10
C ALA A 188 5.88 7.46 3.74
N THR A 189 4.85 7.08 2.97
CA THR A 189 3.82 6.15 3.45
C THR A 189 4.44 4.83 3.89
N GLN A 190 5.39 4.31 3.11
CA GLN A 190 6.01 3.03 3.44
C GLN A 190 6.99 3.12 4.61
N ALA A 191 7.67 4.26 4.81
CA ALA A 191 8.47 4.52 6.00
C ALA A 191 7.61 4.52 7.27
N LEU A 192 6.42 5.13 7.24
CA LEU A 192 5.47 5.09 8.37
C LEU A 192 4.93 3.67 8.62
N PHE A 193 4.64 2.89 7.58
CA PHE A 193 4.27 1.49 7.74
C PHE A 193 5.40 0.66 8.36
N ALA A 194 6.66 0.90 7.96
CA ALA A 194 7.82 0.24 8.55
C ALA A 194 7.98 0.57 10.05
N ARG A 195 7.69 1.82 10.48
CA ARG A 195 7.64 2.20 11.90
C ARG A 195 6.56 1.41 12.65
N ALA A 196 5.36 1.31 12.09
CA ALA A 196 4.27 0.52 12.67
C ALA A 196 4.64 -0.97 12.79
N LEU A 197 5.29 -1.53 11.76
CA LEU A 197 5.78 -2.91 11.77
C LEU A 197 6.84 -3.15 12.85
N ALA A 198 7.76 -2.20 13.01
CA ALA A 198 8.76 -2.25 14.08
C ALA A 198 8.12 -2.20 15.47
N ARG A 199 7.13 -1.30 15.69
CA ARG A 199 6.37 -1.22 16.94
C ARG A 199 5.58 -2.50 17.22
N TYR A 200 4.96 -3.08 16.20
CA TYR A 200 4.22 -4.33 16.30
C TYR A 200 5.12 -5.49 16.76
N ARG A 201 6.33 -5.58 16.21
CA ARG A 201 7.33 -6.58 16.64
C ARG A 201 7.87 -6.33 18.04
N ALA A 202 8.13 -5.07 18.39
CA ALA A 202 8.57 -4.69 19.74
C ALA A 202 7.52 -5.05 20.81
N ALA A 203 6.23 -5.09 20.44
CA ALA A 203 5.14 -5.55 21.29
C ALA A 203 5.03 -7.10 21.39
N GLY A 204 5.94 -7.85 20.77
CA GLY A 204 6.02 -9.31 20.86
C GLY A 204 5.26 -10.07 19.77
N TYR A 205 4.72 -9.39 18.76
CA TYR A 205 4.04 -10.04 17.65
C TYR A 205 4.98 -10.41 16.51
N ALA A 206 4.67 -11.49 15.80
CA ALA A 206 5.39 -11.91 14.59
C ALA A 206 4.77 -11.29 13.33
N ALA A 207 5.59 -10.68 12.48
CA ALA A 207 5.22 -10.23 11.15
C ALA A 207 6.43 -10.31 10.20
N PRO A 208 6.24 -10.70 8.93
CA PRO A 208 7.34 -10.79 7.95
C PRO A 208 7.80 -9.41 7.46
N ASP A 209 9.06 -9.28 7.05
CA ASP A 209 9.62 -8.00 6.57
C ASP A 209 8.92 -7.51 5.30
N ALA A 210 8.81 -8.38 4.30
CA ALA A 210 8.22 -8.05 3.00
C ALA A 210 6.68 -8.12 3.00
N LEU A 211 6.02 -7.74 4.10
CA LEU A 211 4.55 -7.70 4.14
C LEU A 211 3.98 -6.64 3.18
N SER A 212 4.73 -5.55 2.98
CA SER A 212 4.49 -4.56 1.94
C SER A 212 5.77 -4.17 1.25
N VAL A 213 5.81 -4.23 -0.09
CA VAL A 213 6.95 -3.80 -0.91
C VAL A 213 6.49 -2.79 -1.96
N VAL A 214 7.28 -1.75 -2.18
CA VAL A 214 7.01 -0.72 -3.19
C VAL A 214 7.93 -0.94 -4.39
N LEU A 215 7.35 -0.95 -5.60
CA LEU A 215 8.09 -0.97 -6.86
C LEU A 215 7.97 0.41 -7.52
N GLN A 216 9.03 1.22 -7.39
CA GLN A 216 9.08 2.56 -7.96
C GLN A 216 9.43 2.49 -9.44
N GLY A 217 8.57 3.00 -10.32
CA GLY A 217 8.85 3.05 -11.75
C GLY A 217 7.59 3.05 -12.60
N GLY A 218 7.75 3.00 -13.92
CA GLY A 218 6.67 3.25 -14.88
C GLY A 218 5.76 2.06 -15.21
N ARG A 219 5.18 2.14 -16.42
CA ARG A 219 4.28 1.12 -17.00
C ARG A 219 4.83 -0.32 -16.98
N PRO A 220 6.12 -0.59 -17.29
CA PRO A 220 6.62 -1.97 -17.33
C PRO A 220 6.46 -2.74 -16.01
N LEU A 221 6.62 -2.08 -14.86
CA LEU A 221 6.38 -2.70 -13.55
C LEU A 221 4.88 -2.97 -13.32
N GLY A 222 4.01 -2.08 -13.77
CA GLY A 222 2.56 -2.31 -13.71
C GLY A 222 2.11 -3.50 -14.57
N GLU A 223 2.71 -3.67 -15.75
CA GLU A 223 2.46 -4.83 -16.61
C GLU A 223 3.02 -6.12 -15.97
N ALA A 224 4.22 -6.07 -15.38
CA ALA A 224 4.78 -7.20 -14.63
C ALA A 224 3.85 -7.64 -13.49
N LEU A 225 3.29 -6.70 -12.73
CA LEU A 225 2.29 -7.00 -11.68
C LEU A 225 1.02 -7.64 -12.26
N ALA A 226 0.52 -7.11 -13.39
CA ALA A 226 -0.68 -7.62 -14.03
C ALA A 226 -0.49 -9.05 -14.56
N ASP A 227 0.70 -9.38 -15.06
CA ASP A 227 1.01 -10.67 -15.69
C ASP A 227 1.51 -11.74 -14.70
N HIS A 228 1.94 -11.37 -13.49
CA HIS A 228 2.57 -12.32 -12.56
C HIS A 228 1.57 -13.31 -11.91
N ALA A 229 1.85 -14.61 -12.02
CA ALA A 229 0.97 -15.68 -11.54
C ALA A 229 0.81 -15.69 -10.00
N ASP A 230 1.82 -15.25 -9.25
CA ASP A 230 1.75 -15.20 -7.78
C ASP A 230 0.89 -14.06 -7.22
N ILE A 231 0.44 -13.12 -8.05
CA ILE A 231 -0.43 -12.01 -7.62
C ILE A 231 -1.88 -12.46 -7.76
N ALA A 232 -2.53 -12.77 -6.64
CA ALA A 232 -3.89 -13.32 -6.63
C ALA A 232 -4.97 -12.29 -7.03
N LEU A 233 -4.73 -11.00 -6.70
CA LEU A 233 -5.64 -9.90 -6.96
C LEU A 233 -4.83 -8.67 -7.38
N VAL A 234 -5.26 -7.97 -8.43
CA VAL A 234 -4.69 -6.69 -8.86
C VAL A 234 -5.72 -5.59 -8.65
N SER A 235 -5.54 -4.73 -7.66
CA SER A 235 -6.32 -3.51 -7.51
C SER A 235 -5.67 -2.39 -8.30
N ALA A 236 -6.27 -2.01 -9.43
CA ALA A 236 -5.74 -0.99 -10.33
C ALA A 236 -6.65 0.24 -10.39
N THR A 237 -6.12 1.40 -10.01
CA THR A 237 -6.80 2.70 -10.10
C THR A 237 -6.07 3.61 -11.07
N GLY A 238 -6.78 4.14 -12.06
CA GLY A 238 -6.24 5.05 -13.07
C GLY A 238 -7.22 5.27 -14.22
N SER A 239 -6.71 5.53 -15.42
CA SER A 239 -7.56 5.82 -16.58
C SER A 239 -8.28 4.58 -17.12
N THR A 240 -9.40 4.79 -17.83
CA THR A 240 -10.10 3.71 -18.54
C THR A 240 -9.21 3.03 -19.58
N ALA A 241 -8.30 3.77 -20.22
CA ALA A 241 -7.30 3.21 -21.14
C ALA A 241 -6.34 2.25 -20.41
N MET A 242 -5.87 2.61 -19.21
CA MET A 242 -5.07 1.71 -18.36
C MET A 242 -5.88 0.47 -17.95
N GLY A 243 -7.12 0.64 -17.51
CA GLY A 243 -8.00 -0.48 -17.14
C GLY A 243 -8.24 -1.46 -18.29
N ARG A 244 -8.44 -0.96 -19.53
CA ARG A 244 -8.55 -1.79 -20.74
C ARG A 244 -7.27 -2.56 -21.08
N ALA A 245 -6.11 -2.12 -20.60
CA ALA A 245 -4.84 -2.83 -20.76
C ALA A 245 -4.60 -3.85 -19.64
N VAL A 246 -4.90 -3.50 -18.37
CA VAL A 246 -4.68 -4.36 -17.21
C VAL A 246 -5.67 -5.53 -17.17
N GLY A 247 -6.96 -5.28 -17.43
CA GLY A 247 -8.00 -6.31 -17.32
C GLY A 247 -7.71 -7.57 -18.14
N PRO A 248 -7.47 -7.47 -19.46
CA PRO A 248 -7.15 -8.62 -20.29
C PRO A 248 -5.87 -9.37 -19.87
N ARG A 249 -4.86 -8.66 -19.35
CA ARG A 249 -3.62 -9.28 -18.85
C ARG A 249 -3.90 -10.17 -17.65
N VAL A 250 -4.61 -9.64 -16.66
CA VAL A 250 -5.00 -10.40 -15.46
C VAL A 250 -5.92 -11.58 -15.82
N ALA A 251 -6.83 -11.38 -16.76
CA ALA A 251 -7.74 -12.44 -17.22
C ALA A 251 -7.01 -13.62 -17.89
N ARG A 252 -5.91 -13.39 -18.63
CA ARG A 252 -5.13 -14.48 -19.29
C ARG A 252 -4.59 -15.51 -18.30
N ARG A 253 -4.36 -15.11 -17.06
CA ARG A 253 -3.89 -15.98 -15.97
C ARG A 253 -4.99 -16.34 -14.98
N PHE A 254 -6.26 -16.13 -15.34
CA PHE A 254 -7.43 -16.33 -14.48
C PHE A 254 -7.36 -15.59 -13.14
N GLY A 255 -6.65 -14.46 -13.11
CA GLY A 255 -6.53 -13.60 -11.93
C GLY A 255 -7.78 -12.76 -11.69
N ARG A 256 -7.82 -12.10 -10.53
CA ARG A 256 -8.88 -11.15 -10.17
C ARG A 256 -8.34 -9.72 -10.31
N VAL A 257 -9.17 -8.80 -10.79
CA VAL A 257 -8.88 -7.36 -10.95
C VAL A 257 -10.09 -6.55 -10.54
#